data_AF-A0A6I9S4F2-F1
#
_entry.id   AF-A0A6I9S4F2-F1
#
_cell.length_a   1.000
_cell.length_b   1.000
_cell.length_c   1.000
_cell.angle_alpha   90.00
_cell.angle_beta   90.00
_cell.angle_gamma   90.00
#
_symmetry.space_group_name_H-M   'P 1'
#
loop_
_entity.id
_entity.type
_entity.pdbx_description
1 polymer ?
#
loop_
_entity_poly.entity_id
_entity_poly.type
_entity_poly.pdbx_seq_one_letter_code
_entity_poly.pdbx_strand_id
1 'polypeptide(L)'
;MIPDTGDEAAAATDGRAGGAKRRRRKRKGRRRKKVTQEEILASRFVREWAFPEAVPEDEEVALDMKGSGRVVFEFHSHSNCSDGFLSPGEVVERAHRNRVKVLALTDHDTMAGIAEATEAARKFNIRIIPGVEISAVYSPREKSEAEEPVHILAYYGSCGPAQFEELEDLLATIRDGRYLRAKEMLLKLSKLNMPLKWEHVAKIAGNGVAPGRLHVARAMVEAGYVENLKQAFSRYLYDGGPAYATGLEPFAEAVVQLICRTGGVAALAHPWALKNPDAVIRSLKAAGLHAMEVYRSDGKLAGLSDLADTYKLVKLGGSDYHGRSGQVESDLGSVDLPVLAVYEFLKVARPIWCSAIKEILSAFAEEPSAVNKEKIVRFGILSNLKGCSTMSSGKDVFDLCLSSWLTSEEREAAEFEAIRVRLSQTVISGREFQMTVVSG
;
A
#
# COMPACT_ATOMS: atom_id res chain seq x y z
N MET A 1 -11.94 -43.21 -66.28
CA MET A 1 -11.90 -44.64 -66.61
C MET A 1 -11.42 -45.38 -65.37
N ILE A 2 -12.16 -46.41 -64.95
CA ILE A 2 -11.80 -47.46 -63.99
C ILE A 2 -11.70 -48.72 -64.88
N PRO A 3 -10.66 -49.59 -64.76
CA PRO A 3 -10.59 -50.67 -63.74
C PRO A 3 -9.13 -51.01 -63.32
N ASP A 4 -8.75 -52.05 -62.54
CA ASP A 4 -9.40 -53.27 -61.98
C ASP A 4 -8.54 -53.79 -60.78
N THR A 5 -9.09 -54.16 -59.59
CA THR A 5 -9.41 -55.51 -59.02
C THR A 5 -8.37 -56.26 -58.16
N GLY A 6 -8.91 -57.07 -57.22
CA GLY A 6 -8.22 -57.96 -56.24
C GLY A 6 -8.64 -57.61 -54.80
N ASP A 7 -9.73 -58.13 -54.21
CA ASP A 7 -10.07 -59.54 -53.86
C ASP A 7 -8.90 -60.31 -53.20
N GLU A 8 -9.05 -61.10 -52.14
CA GLU A 8 -10.21 -61.55 -51.32
C GLU A 8 -9.76 -61.59 -49.83
N ALA A 9 -10.47 -61.98 -48.76
CA ALA A 9 -11.72 -62.71 -48.54
C ALA A 9 -12.39 -62.28 -47.21
N ALA A 10 -13.50 -62.92 -46.80
CA ALA A 10 -14.17 -62.73 -45.50
C ALA A 10 -14.08 -63.96 -44.57
N ALA A 11 -14.07 -63.73 -43.25
CA ALA A 11 -14.36 -64.77 -42.25
C ALA A 11 -15.11 -64.16 -41.05
N ALA A 12 -16.34 -64.62 -40.81
CA ALA A 12 -17.18 -64.17 -39.69
C ALA A 12 -17.42 -65.31 -38.70
N THR A 13 -17.10 -65.10 -37.42
CA THR A 13 -17.58 -65.94 -36.32
C THR A 13 -17.87 -65.11 -35.07
N ASP A 14 -19.17 -64.89 -34.86
CA ASP A 14 -19.92 -65.08 -33.61
C ASP A 14 -19.43 -64.52 -32.25
N GLY A 15 -20.27 -63.63 -31.70
CA GLY A 15 -20.80 -63.77 -30.34
C GLY A 15 -19.87 -63.84 -29.12
N ARG A 16 -19.69 -62.70 -28.44
CA ARG A 16 -19.89 -62.65 -26.97
C ARG A 16 -20.10 -61.24 -26.41
N ALA A 17 -21.13 -61.10 -25.58
CA ALA A 17 -21.47 -59.84 -24.90
C ALA A 17 -20.47 -59.52 -23.79
N GLY A 18 -19.97 -58.27 -23.77
CA GLY A 18 -19.07 -57.74 -22.73
C GLY A 18 -19.48 -56.33 -22.31
N GLY A 19 -20.25 -56.21 -21.22
CA GLY A 19 -20.79 -54.92 -20.76
C GLY A 19 -19.72 -53.94 -20.28
N ALA A 20 -19.41 -52.93 -21.08
CA ALA A 20 -18.46 -51.87 -20.73
C ALA A 20 -19.00 -50.95 -19.61
N LYS A 21 -18.71 -51.28 -18.34
CA LYS A 21 -19.00 -50.43 -17.18
C LYS A 21 -18.32 -49.06 -17.33
N ARG A 22 -19.10 -48.04 -17.70
CA ARG A 22 -18.70 -46.63 -17.77
C ARG A 22 -18.25 -46.14 -16.38
N ARG A 23 -16.96 -46.25 -16.06
CA ARG A 23 -16.37 -45.77 -14.80
C ARG A 23 -16.49 -44.24 -14.69
N ARG A 24 -17.56 -43.76 -14.04
CA ARG A 24 -17.68 -42.37 -13.56
C ARG A 24 -16.47 -42.08 -12.64
N ARG A 25 -15.49 -41.31 -13.13
CA ARG A 25 -14.45 -40.72 -12.28
C ARG A 25 -15.14 -39.78 -11.27
N LYS A 26 -15.34 -40.23 -10.03
CA LYS A 26 -15.70 -39.33 -8.93
C LYS A 26 -14.60 -38.27 -8.82
N ARG A 27 -14.93 -37.00 -9.07
CA ARG A 27 -14.09 -35.87 -8.66
C ARG A 27 -13.87 -36.02 -7.15
N LYS A 28 -12.63 -36.30 -6.72
CA LYS A 28 -12.27 -36.20 -5.29
C LYS A 28 -12.50 -34.75 -4.90
N GLY A 29 -13.51 -34.49 -4.07
CA GLY A 29 -13.68 -33.17 -3.47
C GLY A 29 -12.41 -32.82 -2.71
N ARG A 30 -11.85 -31.62 -2.94
CA ARG A 30 -10.80 -31.07 -2.07
C ARG A 30 -11.37 -31.08 -0.64
N ARG A 31 -10.83 -31.92 0.25
CA ARG A 31 -11.08 -31.79 1.69
C ARG A 31 -10.66 -30.36 2.06
N ARG A 32 -11.60 -29.53 2.54
CA ARG A 32 -11.25 -28.25 3.16
C ARG A 32 -10.25 -28.55 4.28
N LYS A 33 -9.10 -27.87 4.27
CA LYS A 33 -8.11 -27.94 5.36
C LYS A 33 -8.84 -27.53 6.64
N LYS A 34 -8.68 -28.26 7.75
CA LYS A 34 -9.20 -27.80 9.04
C LYS A 34 -8.48 -26.51 9.39
N VAL A 35 -9.24 -25.47 9.69
CA VAL A 35 -8.73 -24.20 10.21
C VAL A 35 -8.15 -24.46 11.61
N THR A 36 -6.98 -23.90 11.92
CA THR A 36 -6.34 -24.04 13.24
C THR A 36 -6.99 -23.10 14.26
N GLN A 37 -6.81 -23.34 15.57
CA GLN A 37 -7.27 -22.39 16.60
C GLN A 37 -6.58 -21.03 16.46
N GLU A 38 -5.30 -21.03 16.08
CA GLU A 38 -4.51 -19.83 15.79
C GLU A 38 -5.09 -19.04 14.61
N GLU A 39 -5.43 -19.70 13.48
CA GLU A 39 -6.09 -19.07 12.33
C GLU A 39 -7.45 -18.47 12.72
N ILE A 40 -8.20 -19.08 13.66
CA ILE A 40 -9.48 -18.54 14.17
C ILE A 40 -9.25 -17.29 15.03
N LEU A 41 -8.29 -17.32 15.97
CA LEU A 41 -7.96 -16.18 16.83
C LEU A 41 -7.43 -15.00 16.02
N ALA A 42 -6.49 -15.27 15.11
CA ALA A 42 -5.98 -14.28 14.17
C ALA A 42 -7.11 -13.68 13.32
N SER A 43 -8.03 -14.50 12.81
CA SER A 43 -9.16 -14.02 12.01
C SER A 43 -10.16 -13.18 12.81
N ARG A 44 -10.34 -13.43 14.12
CA ARG A 44 -11.13 -12.57 14.99
C ARG A 44 -10.44 -11.22 15.17
N PHE A 45 -9.19 -11.24 15.65
CA PHE A 45 -8.40 -10.04 15.92
C PHE A 45 -8.28 -9.12 14.69
N VAL A 46 -7.97 -9.71 13.53
CA VAL A 46 -7.85 -8.98 12.26
C VAL A 46 -9.20 -8.42 11.79
N ARG A 47 -10.32 -9.12 12.05
CA ARG A 47 -11.66 -8.62 11.73
C ARG A 47 -12.07 -7.47 12.64
N GLU A 48 -11.92 -7.62 13.96
CA GLU A 48 -12.19 -6.57 14.95
C GLU A 48 -11.36 -5.31 14.68
N TRP A 49 -10.10 -5.47 14.27
CA TRP A 49 -9.30 -4.34 13.82
C TRP A 49 -9.81 -3.74 12.51
N ALA A 50 -10.10 -4.55 11.48
CA ALA A 50 -10.55 -4.03 10.18
C ALA A 50 -11.85 -3.21 10.26
N PHE A 51 -12.77 -3.55 11.17
CA PHE A 51 -14.08 -2.91 11.34
C PHE A 51 -14.18 -2.16 12.68
N PRO A 52 -13.85 -0.85 12.75
CA PRO A 52 -13.89 -0.08 14.00
C PRO A 52 -15.31 0.21 14.53
N GLU A 53 -16.33 0.21 13.66
CA GLU A 53 -17.73 0.29 14.05
C GLU A 53 -18.41 -1.07 13.86
N ALA A 54 -19.44 -1.36 14.68
CA ALA A 54 -20.18 -2.60 14.62
C ALA A 54 -20.76 -2.82 13.21
N VAL A 55 -20.42 -3.97 12.61
CA VAL A 55 -20.95 -4.39 11.30
C VAL A 55 -22.47 -4.52 11.43
N PRO A 56 -23.29 -3.86 10.59
CA PRO A 56 -24.74 -4.06 10.62
C PRO A 56 -25.08 -5.54 10.42
N GLU A 57 -26.08 -6.06 11.14
CA GLU A 57 -26.45 -7.49 11.12
C GLU A 57 -26.67 -8.00 9.68
N ASP A 58 -27.18 -7.16 8.77
CA ASP A 58 -27.35 -7.45 7.35
C ASP A 58 -26.04 -7.68 6.57
N GLU A 59 -24.95 -6.95 6.87
CA GLU A 59 -23.62 -7.25 6.31
C GLU A 59 -23.04 -8.53 6.92
N GLU A 60 -23.33 -8.79 8.21
CA GLU A 60 -22.87 -10.00 8.90
C GLU A 60 -23.45 -11.28 8.29
N VAL A 61 -24.77 -11.30 8.09
CA VAL A 61 -25.46 -12.41 7.42
C VAL A 61 -24.98 -12.56 5.97
N ALA A 62 -24.69 -11.47 5.26
CA ALA A 62 -24.20 -11.53 3.88
C ALA A 62 -22.76 -12.08 3.76
N LEU A 63 -21.88 -11.81 4.73
CA LEU A 63 -20.52 -12.35 4.80
C LEU A 63 -20.52 -13.86 5.07
N ASP A 64 -21.40 -14.33 5.96
CA ASP A 64 -21.49 -15.75 6.34
C ASP A 64 -22.21 -16.59 5.26
N MET A 65 -23.33 -16.11 4.72
CA MET A 65 -24.15 -16.81 3.72
C MET A 65 -23.42 -17.12 2.40
N LYS A 66 -22.38 -16.34 2.04
CA LYS A 66 -21.58 -16.57 0.81
C LYS A 66 -20.27 -17.32 1.05
N GLY A 67 -20.01 -17.77 2.29
CA GLY A 67 -18.95 -18.74 2.59
C GLY A 67 -17.51 -18.21 2.45
N SER A 68 -17.33 -16.89 2.58
CA SER A 68 -16.02 -16.24 2.60
C SER A 68 -16.07 -14.97 3.45
N GLY A 69 -16.29 -15.11 4.75
CA GLY A 69 -16.11 -14.05 5.78
C GLY A 69 -14.65 -13.63 5.98
N ARG A 70 -13.89 -13.58 4.88
CA ARG A 70 -12.48 -13.20 4.81
C ARG A 70 -12.40 -11.74 4.44
N VAL A 71 -11.79 -10.95 5.32
CA VAL A 71 -11.45 -9.56 5.06
C VAL A 71 -10.48 -9.49 3.87
N VAL A 72 -10.74 -8.59 2.93
CA VAL A 72 -9.85 -8.34 1.78
C VAL A 72 -9.00 -7.10 2.08
N PHE A 73 -7.71 -7.22 1.81
CA PHE A 73 -6.70 -6.21 2.11
C PHE A 73 -6.06 -5.72 0.81
N GLU A 74 -5.70 -4.45 0.80
CA GLU A 74 -4.78 -3.88 -0.16
C GLU A 74 -3.70 -3.12 0.61
N PHE A 75 -2.43 -3.43 0.34
CA PHE A 75 -1.29 -2.84 1.04
C PHE A 75 -0.38 -2.04 0.11
N HIS A 76 -0.62 -2.02 -1.20
CA HIS A 76 0.19 -1.27 -2.16
C HIS A 76 -0.68 -0.75 -3.31
N SER A 77 -0.95 0.56 -3.32
CA SER A 77 -1.75 1.20 -4.36
C SER A 77 -1.39 2.67 -4.57
N HIS A 78 -1.61 3.16 -5.78
CA HIS A 78 -1.24 4.51 -6.24
C HIS A 78 -2.46 5.27 -6.77
N SER A 79 -2.43 6.58 -6.60
CA SER A 79 -3.42 7.54 -7.11
C SER A 79 -2.77 8.56 -8.05
N ASN A 80 -3.57 9.46 -8.60
CA ASN A 80 -3.07 10.58 -9.39
C ASN A 80 -2.32 11.65 -8.57
N CYS A 81 -2.14 11.47 -7.25
CA CYS A 81 -1.17 12.25 -6.47
C CYS A 81 0.29 11.86 -6.77
N SER A 82 0.54 10.64 -7.26
CA SER A 82 1.84 10.21 -7.80
C SER A 82 1.78 9.93 -9.31
N ASP A 83 1.61 8.69 -9.73
CA ASP A 83 1.52 8.26 -11.13
C ASP A 83 0.46 7.17 -11.37
N GLY A 84 -0.55 7.12 -10.50
CA GLY A 84 -1.84 6.48 -10.78
C GLY A 84 -2.64 7.20 -11.89
N PHE A 85 -3.80 6.66 -12.21
CA PHE A 85 -4.79 7.22 -13.15
C PHE A 85 -6.05 7.73 -12.45
N LEU A 86 -6.35 7.22 -11.25
CA LEU A 86 -7.55 7.51 -10.47
C LEU A 86 -7.25 8.49 -9.34
N SER A 87 -8.20 9.34 -8.95
CA SER A 87 -8.09 10.14 -7.73
C SER A 87 -8.04 9.23 -6.48
N PRO A 88 -7.51 9.70 -5.34
CA PRO A 88 -7.57 8.96 -4.08
C PRO A 88 -8.99 8.46 -3.73
N GLY A 89 -10.03 9.27 -3.95
CA GLY A 89 -11.42 8.87 -3.79
C GLY A 89 -11.88 7.80 -4.78
N GLU A 90 -11.48 7.90 -6.06
CA GLU A 90 -11.80 6.88 -7.08
C GLU A 90 -11.08 5.53 -6.81
N VAL A 91 -9.85 5.55 -6.27
CA VAL A 91 -9.13 4.36 -5.79
C VAL A 91 -9.93 3.68 -4.67
N VAL A 92 -10.44 4.45 -3.70
CA VAL A 92 -11.31 3.94 -2.63
C VAL A 92 -12.61 3.33 -3.19
N GLU A 93 -13.26 3.99 -4.14
CA GLU A 93 -14.47 3.45 -4.79
C GLU A 93 -14.18 2.15 -5.57
N ARG A 94 -12.99 2.03 -6.17
CA ARG A 94 -12.53 0.81 -6.84
C ARG A 94 -12.26 -0.30 -5.82
N ALA A 95 -11.60 0.01 -4.71
CA ALA A 95 -11.35 -0.90 -3.60
C ALA A 95 -12.66 -1.44 -3.01
N HIS A 96 -13.66 -0.57 -2.79
CA HIS A 96 -15.01 -0.97 -2.34
C HIS A 96 -15.69 -1.95 -3.31
N ARG A 97 -15.65 -1.67 -4.62
CA ARG A 97 -16.19 -2.57 -5.66
C ARG A 97 -15.55 -3.96 -5.61
N ASN A 98 -14.27 -4.03 -5.22
CA ASN A 98 -13.51 -5.27 -5.04
C ASN A 98 -13.61 -5.87 -3.61
N ARG A 99 -14.45 -5.29 -2.76
CA ARG A 99 -14.70 -5.68 -1.35
C ARG A 99 -13.49 -5.56 -0.42
N VAL A 100 -12.49 -4.76 -0.80
CA VAL A 100 -11.41 -4.35 0.09
C VAL A 100 -12.03 -3.65 1.31
N LYS A 101 -11.55 -3.98 2.51
CA LYS A 101 -11.99 -3.37 3.78
C LYS A 101 -10.84 -2.69 4.52
N VAL A 102 -9.58 -2.98 4.16
CA VAL A 102 -8.40 -2.23 4.59
C VAL A 102 -7.56 -1.91 3.35
N LEU A 103 -7.23 -0.64 3.16
CA LEU A 103 -6.52 -0.11 1.99
C LEU A 103 -5.37 0.80 2.44
N ALA A 104 -4.13 0.46 2.09
CA ALA A 104 -3.03 1.41 2.12
C ALA A 104 -2.96 2.17 0.79
N LEU A 105 -3.04 3.50 0.86
CA LEU A 105 -2.65 4.36 -0.25
C LEU A 105 -1.18 4.73 -0.04
N THR A 106 -0.34 4.45 -1.03
CA THR A 106 1.12 4.44 -0.92
C THR A 106 1.75 5.15 -2.13
N ASP A 107 1.20 6.32 -2.49
CA ASP A 107 1.68 7.15 -3.58
C ASP A 107 3.21 7.37 -3.52
N HIS A 108 3.88 7.34 -4.68
CA HIS A 108 5.31 7.61 -4.76
C HIS A 108 5.69 8.99 -4.19
N ASP A 109 6.57 8.97 -3.18
CA ASP A 109 7.21 10.14 -2.58
C ASP A 109 6.24 11.25 -2.10
N THR A 110 4.99 10.92 -1.77
CA THR A 110 3.99 11.88 -1.27
C THR A 110 2.91 11.21 -0.42
N MET A 111 2.42 11.93 0.60
CA MET A 111 1.23 11.55 1.36
C MET A 111 0.03 12.48 1.05
N ALA A 112 0.08 13.22 -0.07
CA ALA A 112 -0.92 14.23 -0.39
C ALA A 112 -2.36 13.68 -0.49
N GLY A 113 -2.52 12.47 -1.06
CA GLY A 113 -3.83 11.85 -1.28
C GLY A 113 -4.51 11.24 -0.05
N ILE A 114 -3.80 11.08 1.08
CA ILE A 114 -4.32 10.34 2.25
C ILE A 114 -5.59 10.97 2.83
N ALA A 115 -5.68 12.30 2.88
CA ALA A 115 -6.86 12.99 3.41
C ALA A 115 -8.11 12.75 2.55
N GLU A 116 -8.00 12.83 1.22
CA GLU A 116 -9.10 12.56 0.29
C GLU A 116 -9.53 11.09 0.36
N ALA A 117 -8.57 10.16 0.36
CA ALA A 117 -8.86 8.73 0.53
C ALA A 117 -9.59 8.44 1.84
N THR A 118 -9.15 9.07 2.94
CA THR A 118 -9.72 8.88 4.28
C THR A 118 -11.17 9.38 4.36
N GLU A 119 -11.46 10.55 3.78
CA GLU A 119 -12.84 11.07 3.71
C GLU A 119 -13.72 10.22 2.79
N ALA A 120 -13.22 9.81 1.62
CA ALA A 120 -13.96 8.94 0.70
C ALA A 120 -14.31 7.57 1.34
N ALA A 121 -13.40 7.01 2.13
CA ALA A 121 -13.54 5.69 2.74
C ALA A 121 -14.68 5.60 3.77
N ARG A 122 -15.06 6.73 4.37
CA ARG A 122 -16.21 6.84 5.31
C ARG A 122 -17.51 6.32 4.71
N LYS A 123 -17.73 6.51 3.40
CA LYS A 123 -18.92 6.06 2.67
C LYS A 123 -19.04 4.53 2.54
N PHE A 124 -17.93 3.83 2.68
CA PHE A 124 -17.79 2.41 2.31
C PHE A 124 -17.37 1.49 3.46
N ASN A 125 -17.18 2.06 4.66
CA ASN A 125 -16.60 1.40 5.83
C ASN A 125 -15.29 0.66 5.48
N ILE A 126 -14.35 1.43 4.90
CA ILE A 126 -12.99 0.99 4.58
C ILE A 126 -12.02 1.69 5.55
N ARG A 127 -11.10 0.93 6.14
CA ARG A 127 -9.98 1.49 6.91
C ARG A 127 -8.87 1.88 5.95
N ILE A 128 -8.53 3.18 5.89
CA ILE A 128 -7.30 3.63 5.23
C ILE A 128 -6.12 3.42 6.18
N ILE A 129 -5.01 2.88 5.67
CA ILE A 129 -3.69 2.95 6.29
C ILE A 129 -2.93 4.11 5.62
N PRO A 130 -2.57 5.18 6.34
CA PRO A 130 -1.68 6.21 5.82
C PRO A 130 -0.34 5.61 5.41
N GLY A 131 0.08 5.81 4.16
CA GLY A 131 1.34 5.30 3.66
C GLY A 131 1.95 6.12 2.54
N VAL A 132 3.13 5.70 2.10
CA VAL A 132 3.92 6.29 1.02
C VAL A 132 4.89 5.23 0.50
N GLU A 133 5.12 5.18 -0.82
CA GLU A 133 6.22 4.41 -1.40
C GLU A 133 7.41 5.35 -1.66
N ILE A 134 8.46 5.22 -0.87
CA ILE A 134 9.62 6.12 -0.91
C ILE A 134 10.67 5.55 -1.86
N SER A 135 11.08 6.36 -2.83
CA SER A 135 12.14 6.06 -3.78
C SER A 135 13.51 6.16 -3.10
N ALA A 136 14.34 5.14 -3.29
CA ALA A 136 15.69 5.09 -2.74
C ALA A 136 16.66 4.39 -3.71
N VAL A 137 17.94 4.41 -3.36
CA VAL A 137 18.98 3.58 -4.01
C VAL A 137 19.64 2.67 -2.98
N TYR A 138 19.94 1.45 -3.41
CA TYR A 138 20.85 0.55 -2.72
C TYR A 138 22.22 0.58 -3.39
N SER A 139 23.26 0.75 -2.57
CA SER A 139 24.66 0.78 -3.00
C SER A 139 25.49 -0.23 -2.19
N PRO A 140 25.98 -1.32 -2.79
CA PRO A 140 26.73 -2.35 -2.08
C PRO A 140 28.13 -1.83 -1.70
N ARG A 141 28.33 -1.56 -0.40
CA ARG A 141 29.55 -0.93 0.18
C ARG A 141 30.89 -1.54 -0.21
N GLU A 142 30.92 -2.80 -0.66
CA GLU A 142 32.15 -3.58 -0.88
C GLU A 142 32.53 -3.74 -2.36
N LYS A 143 31.77 -3.18 -3.30
CA LYS A 143 32.02 -3.36 -4.74
C LYS A 143 31.71 -2.10 -5.55
N SER A 144 32.44 -1.91 -6.65
CA SER A 144 32.10 -0.95 -7.72
C SER A 144 30.92 -1.42 -8.59
N GLU A 145 29.90 -2.03 -7.98
CA GLU A 145 28.63 -2.33 -8.65
C GLU A 145 27.78 -1.05 -8.70
N ALA A 146 27.04 -0.85 -9.79
CA ALA A 146 26.20 0.33 -9.96
C ALA A 146 25.02 0.31 -8.98
N GLU A 147 24.61 1.49 -8.52
CA GLU A 147 23.47 1.68 -7.64
C GLU A 147 22.19 1.08 -8.25
N GLU A 148 21.42 0.38 -7.41
CA GLU A 148 20.15 -0.25 -7.80
C GLU A 148 18.99 0.57 -7.20
N PRO A 149 18.03 1.05 -8.02
CA PRO A 149 16.81 1.65 -7.50
C PRO A 149 16.03 0.65 -6.66
N VAL A 150 15.62 1.06 -5.46
CA VAL A 150 14.78 0.27 -4.56
C VAL A 150 13.67 1.15 -3.99
N HIS A 151 12.52 0.57 -3.69
CA HIS A 151 11.41 1.32 -3.09
C HIS A 151 11.06 0.76 -1.72
N ILE A 152 10.82 1.65 -0.76
CA ILE A 152 10.48 1.32 0.62
C ILE A 152 9.08 1.85 0.93
N LEU A 153 8.15 0.94 1.20
CA LEU A 153 6.81 1.29 1.69
C LEU A 153 6.90 1.66 3.18
N ALA A 154 6.25 2.75 3.55
CA ALA A 154 6.05 3.16 4.93
C ALA A 154 4.56 3.10 5.27
N TYR A 155 4.22 2.49 6.42
CA TYR A 155 2.85 2.46 6.94
C TYR A 155 2.77 3.11 8.31
N TYR A 156 1.94 4.15 8.44
CA TYR A 156 1.79 4.95 9.66
C TYR A 156 0.44 4.73 10.35
N GLY A 157 0.33 5.22 11.58
CA GLY A 157 -0.90 5.17 12.38
C GLY A 157 -1.97 6.16 11.92
N SER A 158 -3.13 6.16 12.59
CA SER A 158 -4.23 7.13 12.36
C SER A 158 -3.84 8.60 12.50
N CYS A 159 -2.75 8.91 13.20
CA CYS A 159 -2.25 10.27 13.36
C CYS A 159 -1.15 10.63 12.33
N GLY A 160 -0.81 9.71 11.43
CA GLY A 160 0.33 9.85 10.53
C GLY A 160 1.68 9.56 11.20
N PRO A 161 2.80 10.01 10.60
CA PRO A 161 4.13 9.91 11.19
C PRO A 161 4.30 10.84 12.39
N ALA A 162 5.07 10.37 13.39
CA ALA A 162 5.75 11.28 14.30
C ALA A 162 6.83 12.05 13.52
N GLN A 163 7.10 13.31 13.88
CA GLN A 163 8.08 14.16 13.18
C GLN A 163 7.80 14.28 11.66
N PHE A 164 6.54 14.55 11.31
CA PHE A 164 6.04 14.66 9.91
C PHE A 164 6.90 15.56 9.03
N GLU A 165 7.44 16.65 9.58
CA GLU A 165 8.29 17.62 8.88
C GLU A 165 9.58 16.98 8.35
N GLU A 166 10.26 16.12 9.13
CA GLU A 166 11.48 15.45 8.69
C GLU A 166 11.21 14.48 7.53
N LEU A 167 10.04 13.81 7.57
CA LEU A 167 9.59 12.96 6.47
C LEU A 167 9.31 13.81 5.23
N GLU A 168 8.49 14.86 5.37
CA GLU A 168 8.07 15.69 4.24
C GLU A 168 9.25 16.42 3.57
N ASP A 169 10.27 16.86 4.32
CA ASP A 169 11.49 17.46 3.78
C ASP A 169 12.27 16.45 2.89
N LEU A 170 12.38 15.18 3.31
CA LEU A 170 12.96 14.13 2.47
C LEU A 170 12.10 13.89 1.21
N LEU A 171 10.78 13.74 1.38
CA LEU A 171 9.87 13.50 0.27
C LEU A 171 9.91 14.65 -0.75
N ALA A 172 9.93 15.90 -0.29
CA ALA A 172 10.10 17.09 -1.13
C ALA A 172 11.43 17.06 -1.91
N THR A 173 12.54 16.72 -1.25
CA THR A 173 13.86 16.60 -1.88
C THR A 173 13.86 15.55 -3.01
N ILE A 174 13.21 14.39 -2.79
CA ILE A 174 13.08 13.35 -3.82
C ILE A 174 12.22 13.86 -4.99
N ARG A 175 11.10 14.54 -4.71
CA ARG A 175 10.22 15.11 -5.74
C ARG A 175 10.93 16.17 -6.59
N ASP A 176 11.75 17.03 -5.98
CA ASP A 176 12.60 18.00 -6.71
C ASP A 176 13.60 17.29 -7.62
N GLY A 177 14.22 16.22 -7.13
CA GLY A 177 15.04 15.30 -7.94
C GLY A 177 14.27 14.73 -9.13
N ARG A 178 13.01 14.31 -8.96
CA ARG A 178 12.16 13.83 -10.06
C ARG A 178 11.91 14.90 -11.12
N TYR A 179 11.69 16.17 -10.75
CA TYR A 179 11.53 17.27 -11.73
C TYR A 179 12.79 17.46 -12.60
N LEU A 180 13.99 17.39 -12.01
CA LEU A 180 15.25 17.48 -12.75
C LEU A 180 15.45 16.27 -13.66
N ARG A 181 15.24 15.05 -13.11
CA ARG A 181 15.31 13.78 -13.85
C ARG A 181 14.38 13.77 -15.06
N ALA A 182 13.15 14.27 -14.93
CA ALA A 182 12.19 14.37 -16.02
C ALA A 182 12.66 15.32 -17.15
N LYS A 183 13.25 16.47 -16.81
CA LYS A 183 13.82 17.38 -17.82
C LYS A 183 14.97 16.72 -18.58
N GLU A 184 15.83 15.97 -17.92
CA GLU A 184 16.91 15.23 -18.58
C GLU A 184 16.38 14.10 -19.49
N MET A 185 15.34 13.36 -19.07
CA MET A 185 14.68 12.37 -19.95
C MET A 185 14.15 13.04 -21.23
N LEU A 186 13.58 14.24 -21.14
CA LEU A 186 13.09 15.01 -22.30
C LEU A 186 14.23 15.47 -23.21
N LEU A 187 15.37 15.89 -22.66
CA LEU A 187 16.57 16.23 -23.43
C LEU A 187 17.13 15.00 -24.17
N LYS A 188 17.12 13.81 -23.54
CA LYS A 188 17.53 12.55 -24.19
C LYS A 188 16.56 12.14 -25.30
N LEU A 189 15.24 12.21 -25.07
CA LEU A 189 14.24 11.94 -26.11
C LEU A 189 14.34 12.90 -27.29
N SER A 190 14.62 14.18 -27.06
CA SER A 190 14.88 15.16 -28.12
C SER A 190 16.07 14.77 -29.01
N LYS A 191 17.19 14.32 -28.40
CA LYS A 191 18.36 13.78 -29.13
C LYS A 191 18.05 12.50 -29.93
N LEU A 192 16.97 11.79 -29.59
CA LEU A 192 16.46 10.62 -30.31
C LEU A 192 15.37 10.96 -31.34
N ASN A 193 15.23 12.26 -31.71
CA ASN A 193 14.20 12.79 -32.61
C ASN A 193 12.75 12.60 -32.12
N MET A 194 12.55 12.51 -30.80
CA MET A 194 11.23 12.44 -30.14
C MET A 194 11.03 13.61 -29.16
N PRO A 195 11.06 14.87 -29.62
CA PRO A 195 10.93 16.03 -28.73
C PRO A 195 9.54 16.07 -28.06
N LEU A 196 9.52 16.10 -26.72
CA LEU A 196 8.33 16.33 -25.92
C LEU A 196 8.40 17.69 -25.23
N LYS A 197 7.26 18.39 -25.14
CA LYS A 197 7.12 19.65 -24.42
C LYS A 197 6.97 19.42 -22.92
N TRP A 198 7.63 20.24 -22.10
CA TRP A 198 7.53 20.15 -20.64
C TRP A 198 6.09 20.32 -20.16
N GLU A 199 5.36 21.27 -20.76
CA GLU A 199 3.98 21.61 -20.39
C GLU A 199 3.02 20.42 -20.62
N HIS A 200 3.31 19.58 -21.61
CA HIS A 200 2.52 18.38 -21.89
C HIS A 200 2.74 17.30 -20.82
N VAL A 201 4.00 17.06 -20.44
CA VAL A 201 4.35 16.09 -19.38
C VAL A 201 3.84 16.56 -18.02
N ALA A 202 3.97 17.84 -17.70
CA ALA A 202 3.43 18.44 -16.48
C ALA A 202 1.89 18.35 -16.44
N LYS A 203 1.20 18.58 -17.57
CA LYS A 203 -0.25 18.40 -17.68
C LYS A 203 -0.68 16.94 -17.44
N ILE A 204 0.10 15.97 -17.92
CA ILE A 204 -0.17 14.53 -17.74
C ILE A 204 0.09 14.07 -16.30
N ALA A 205 1.11 14.64 -15.63
CA ALA A 205 1.37 14.39 -14.21
C ALA A 205 0.27 14.99 -13.32
N GLY A 206 -0.18 16.19 -13.63
CA GLY A 206 -1.18 16.92 -12.84
C GLY A 206 -0.55 18.00 -11.97
N ASN A 207 -1.39 18.81 -11.33
CA ASN A 207 -0.94 19.98 -10.57
C ASN A 207 -0.26 19.55 -9.25
N GLY A 208 0.97 20.03 -9.02
CA GLY A 208 1.77 19.68 -7.83
C GLY A 208 2.44 18.31 -7.88
N VAL A 209 2.23 17.52 -8.95
CA VAL A 209 2.73 16.15 -9.07
C VAL A 209 4.10 16.11 -9.75
N ALA A 210 5.07 15.46 -9.11
CA ALA A 210 6.44 15.36 -9.61
C ALA A 210 6.56 14.31 -10.74
N PRO A 211 6.92 14.68 -11.98
CA PRO A 211 6.82 13.74 -13.11
C PRO A 211 7.79 12.54 -13.03
N GLY A 212 7.25 11.36 -12.71
CA GLY A 212 7.93 10.08 -12.89
C GLY A 212 8.07 9.62 -14.35
N ARG A 213 8.79 8.49 -14.55
CA ARG A 213 8.98 7.84 -15.86
C ARG A 213 7.66 7.52 -16.55
N LEU A 214 6.62 7.16 -15.79
CA LEU A 214 5.31 6.80 -16.31
C LEU A 214 4.61 7.98 -17.01
N HIS A 215 4.77 9.22 -16.54
CA HIS A 215 4.23 10.41 -17.20
C HIS A 215 4.94 10.72 -18.52
N VAL A 216 6.26 10.54 -18.56
CA VAL A 216 7.02 10.63 -19.82
C VAL A 216 6.58 9.54 -20.80
N ALA A 217 6.40 8.29 -20.33
CA ALA A 217 5.88 7.19 -21.14
C ALA A 217 4.47 7.49 -21.70
N ARG A 218 3.55 8.03 -20.89
CA ARG A 218 2.22 8.50 -21.33
C ARG A 218 2.34 9.57 -22.40
N ALA A 219 3.19 10.59 -22.19
CA ALA A 219 3.44 11.65 -23.18
C ALA A 219 4.03 11.12 -24.49
N MET A 220 4.89 10.09 -24.46
CA MET A 220 5.38 9.42 -25.66
C MET A 220 4.27 8.68 -26.43
N VAL A 221 3.29 8.10 -25.73
CA VAL A 221 2.10 7.48 -26.33
C VAL A 221 1.17 8.52 -26.93
N GLU A 222 0.84 9.58 -26.18
CA GLU A 222 -0.04 10.67 -26.66
C GLU A 222 0.56 11.43 -27.86
N ALA A 223 1.89 11.57 -27.92
CA ALA A 223 2.60 12.14 -29.07
C ALA A 223 2.76 11.17 -30.27
N GLY A 224 2.34 9.90 -30.13
CA GLY A 224 2.44 8.88 -31.19
C GLY A 224 3.85 8.34 -31.45
N TYR A 225 4.81 8.59 -30.56
CA TYR A 225 6.18 8.05 -30.68
C TYR A 225 6.28 6.55 -30.34
N VAL A 226 5.34 6.05 -29.53
CA VAL A 226 5.22 4.64 -29.15
C VAL A 226 3.75 4.21 -29.08
N GLU A 227 3.48 2.95 -29.40
CA GLU A 227 2.13 2.36 -29.43
C GLU A 227 1.49 2.23 -28.04
N ASN A 228 2.31 2.04 -27.00
CA ASN A 228 1.86 1.75 -25.64
C ASN A 228 2.99 1.92 -24.61
N LEU A 229 2.61 1.98 -23.33
CA LEU A 229 3.54 2.12 -22.19
C LEU A 229 4.61 1.03 -22.16
N LYS A 230 4.25 -0.23 -22.48
CA LYS A 230 5.20 -1.35 -22.50
C LYS A 230 6.32 -1.11 -23.51
N GLN A 231 6.02 -0.56 -24.69
CA GLN A 231 7.03 -0.19 -25.68
C GLN A 231 7.89 0.99 -25.21
N ALA A 232 7.31 1.98 -24.53
CA ALA A 232 8.05 3.12 -23.96
C ALA A 232 9.11 2.65 -22.95
N PHE A 233 8.70 1.81 -22.00
CA PHE A 233 9.62 1.24 -21.01
C PHE A 233 10.64 0.30 -21.66
N SER A 234 10.23 -0.68 -22.47
CA SER A 234 11.15 -1.69 -23.00
C SER A 234 12.18 -1.18 -24.00
N ARG A 235 11.94 -0.05 -24.67
CA ARG A 235 12.86 0.51 -25.68
C ARG A 235 13.63 1.74 -25.22
N TYR A 236 13.09 2.55 -24.30
CA TYR A 236 13.62 3.88 -24.02
C TYR A 236 13.83 4.18 -22.53
N LEU A 237 12.89 3.77 -21.66
CA LEU A 237 12.82 4.23 -20.25
C LEU A 237 13.17 3.15 -19.19
N TYR A 238 13.59 1.95 -19.62
CA TYR A 238 14.16 0.92 -18.74
C TYR A 238 15.46 1.39 -18.09
N ASP A 239 15.89 0.74 -17.00
CA ASP A 239 17.09 1.15 -16.26
C ASP A 239 18.36 1.02 -17.13
N GLY A 240 19.07 2.14 -17.31
CA GLY A 240 20.20 2.24 -18.24
C GLY A 240 19.80 2.39 -19.73
N GLY A 241 18.51 2.59 -20.04
CA GLY A 241 18.02 2.77 -21.39
C GLY A 241 18.33 4.13 -22.04
N PRO A 242 18.11 4.28 -23.36
CA PRO A 242 18.52 5.47 -24.13
C PRO A 242 17.98 6.81 -23.62
N ALA A 243 16.78 6.81 -23.03
CA ALA A 243 16.13 7.98 -22.45
C ALA A 243 16.08 7.95 -20.91
N TYR A 244 16.69 6.94 -20.27
CA TYR A 244 16.74 6.82 -18.82
C TYR A 244 17.63 7.92 -18.21
N ALA A 245 17.21 8.45 -17.06
CA ALA A 245 18.00 9.37 -16.25
C ALA A 245 17.89 8.93 -14.78
N THR A 246 18.98 9.02 -14.03
CA THR A 246 19.04 8.82 -12.58
C THR A 246 18.67 10.11 -11.84
N GLY A 247 18.21 10.01 -10.60
CA GLY A 247 18.01 11.17 -9.73
C GLY A 247 19.14 11.31 -8.70
N LEU A 248 18.80 11.96 -7.59
CA LEU A 248 19.57 11.97 -6.35
C LEU A 248 18.69 11.35 -5.26
N GLU A 249 18.26 10.12 -5.49
CA GLU A 249 17.50 9.34 -4.50
C GLU A 249 18.37 9.05 -3.25
N PRO A 250 17.79 9.03 -2.04
CA PRO A 250 18.53 8.74 -0.81
C PRO A 250 18.93 7.26 -0.70
N PHE A 251 19.94 6.96 0.14
CA PHE A 251 20.29 5.58 0.48
C PHE A 251 19.15 4.88 1.22
N ALA A 252 18.82 3.67 0.80
CA ALA A 252 17.67 2.92 1.29
C ALA A 252 17.75 2.57 2.78
N GLU A 253 18.94 2.36 3.34
CA GLU A 253 19.14 2.20 4.79
C GLU A 253 18.73 3.46 5.57
N ALA A 254 19.03 4.66 5.04
CA ALA A 254 18.66 5.92 5.68
C ALA A 254 17.14 6.16 5.61
N VAL A 255 16.50 5.75 4.52
CA VAL A 255 15.03 5.76 4.38
C VAL A 255 14.37 4.82 5.38
N VAL A 256 14.85 3.58 5.51
CA VAL A 256 14.35 2.63 6.53
C VAL A 256 14.50 3.22 7.94
N GLN A 257 15.66 3.80 8.25
CA GLN A 257 15.90 4.45 9.55
C GLN A 257 14.98 5.67 9.79
N LEU A 258 14.64 6.44 8.75
CA LEU A 258 13.69 7.56 8.85
C LEU A 258 12.28 7.05 9.16
N ILE A 259 11.81 6.04 8.43
CA ILE A 259 10.49 5.44 8.67
C ILE A 259 10.41 4.88 10.11
N CYS A 260 11.48 4.25 10.60
CA CYS A 260 11.52 3.74 11.98
C CYS A 260 11.42 4.85 13.04
N ARG A 261 12.18 5.95 12.90
CA ARG A 261 12.15 7.06 13.89
C ARG A 261 10.88 7.91 13.82
N THR A 262 10.25 7.98 12.65
CA THR A 262 8.96 8.66 12.44
C THR A 262 7.75 7.77 12.81
N GLY A 263 7.97 6.61 13.43
CA GLY A 263 6.89 5.77 13.95
C GLY A 263 6.10 5.00 12.88
N GLY A 264 6.76 4.66 11.76
CA GLY A 264 6.19 3.87 10.67
C GLY A 264 6.75 2.44 10.58
N VAL A 265 5.99 1.57 9.92
CA VAL A 265 6.45 0.23 9.55
C VAL A 265 7.11 0.26 8.18
N ALA A 266 8.43 0.14 8.15
CA ALA A 266 9.21 0.03 6.91
C ALA A 266 9.09 -1.37 6.27
N ALA A 267 8.71 -1.42 4.99
CA ALA A 267 8.60 -2.65 4.19
C ALA A 267 9.27 -2.51 2.82
N LEU A 268 9.97 -3.55 2.36
CA LEU A 268 10.58 -3.56 1.02
C LEU A 268 9.52 -3.90 -0.04
N ALA A 269 9.30 -2.97 -0.98
CA ALA A 269 8.37 -3.14 -2.09
C ALA A 269 8.94 -4.07 -3.17
N HIS A 270 8.05 -4.82 -3.85
CA HIS A 270 8.30 -5.63 -5.05
C HIS A 270 9.73 -6.21 -5.23
N PRO A 271 10.30 -6.91 -4.22
CA PRO A 271 11.71 -7.32 -4.20
C PRO A 271 12.11 -8.31 -5.30
N TRP A 272 11.14 -8.87 -6.02
CA TRP A 272 11.32 -9.63 -7.26
C TRP A 272 11.83 -8.82 -8.45
N ALA A 273 11.82 -7.48 -8.38
CA ALA A 273 12.39 -6.60 -9.40
C ALA A 273 13.91 -6.40 -9.24
N LEU A 274 14.47 -6.73 -8.08
CA LEU A 274 15.88 -6.51 -7.73
C LEU A 274 16.80 -7.56 -8.37
N LYS A 275 18.01 -7.15 -8.76
CA LYS A 275 19.06 -8.06 -9.26
C LYS A 275 19.56 -9.00 -8.17
N ASN A 276 19.69 -8.51 -6.93
CA ASN A 276 20.20 -9.29 -5.80
C ASN A 276 19.40 -9.03 -4.51
N PRO A 277 18.17 -9.58 -4.39
CA PRO A 277 17.30 -9.30 -3.26
C PRO A 277 17.90 -9.72 -1.90
N ASP A 278 18.67 -10.81 -1.82
CA ASP A 278 19.28 -11.27 -0.56
C ASP A 278 20.25 -10.24 0.05
N ALA A 279 21.10 -9.63 -0.77
CA ALA A 279 22.04 -8.60 -0.30
C ALA A 279 21.31 -7.33 0.18
N VAL A 280 20.30 -6.88 -0.58
CA VAL A 280 19.47 -5.71 -0.23
C VAL A 280 18.71 -5.98 1.07
N ILE A 281 17.99 -7.11 1.15
CA ILE A 281 17.20 -7.50 2.33
C ILE A 281 18.09 -7.57 3.58
N ARG A 282 19.29 -8.14 3.48
CA ARG A 282 20.24 -8.21 4.60
C ARG A 282 20.64 -6.82 5.12
N SER A 283 20.98 -5.91 4.22
CA SER A 283 21.39 -4.54 4.57
C SER A 283 20.25 -3.75 5.19
N LEU A 284 19.07 -3.79 4.56
CA LEU A 284 17.87 -3.12 5.07
C LEU A 284 17.41 -3.72 6.41
N LYS A 285 17.53 -5.04 6.62
CA LYS A 285 17.24 -5.67 7.91
C LYS A 285 18.14 -5.14 9.02
N ALA A 286 19.44 -4.94 8.74
CA ALA A 286 20.37 -4.32 9.68
C ALA A 286 20.04 -2.83 9.94
N ALA A 287 19.41 -2.14 8.98
CA ALA A 287 18.94 -0.76 9.13
C ALA A 287 17.59 -0.61 9.87
N GLY A 288 16.85 -1.71 10.11
CA GLY A 288 15.57 -1.69 10.83
C GLY A 288 14.35 -2.22 10.05
N LEU A 289 14.53 -2.86 8.88
CA LEU A 289 13.40 -3.33 8.07
C LEU A 289 12.49 -4.31 8.83
N HIS A 290 11.18 -4.07 8.77
CA HIS A 290 10.15 -4.84 9.47
C HIS A 290 9.52 -5.91 8.58
N ALA A 291 9.26 -5.57 7.32
CA ALA A 291 8.48 -6.38 6.40
C ALA A 291 9.05 -6.36 4.96
N MET A 292 8.50 -7.21 4.10
CA MET A 292 8.74 -7.17 2.66
C MET A 292 7.54 -7.75 1.90
N GLU A 293 7.34 -7.32 0.65
CA GLU A 293 6.35 -7.93 -0.22
C GLU A 293 6.79 -9.32 -0.67
N VAL A 294 5.91 -10.30 -0.47
CA VAL A 294 6.10 -11.71 -0.82
C VAL A 294 4.88 -12.24 -1.58
N TYR A 295 3.67 -11.81 -1.19
CA TYR A 295 2.43 -12.22 -1.85
C TYR A 295 2.17 -11.34 -3.08
N ARG A 296 1.78 -11.98 -4.18
CA ARG A 296 1.53 -11.36 -5.50
C ARG A 296 0.22 -11.85 -6.07
N SER A 297 -0.44 -11.02 -6.88
CA SER A 297 -1.70 -11.39 -7.56
C SER A 297 -1.54 -12.51 -8.59
N ASP A 298 -0.32 -12.73 -9.11
CA ASP A 298 0.01 -13.87 -9.97
C ASP A 298 0.31 -15.18 -9.20
N GLY A 299 0.20 -15.16 -7.87
CA GLY A 299 0.36 -16.31 -6.99
C GLY A 299 1.79 -16.83 -6.86
N LYS A 300 2.79 -16.15 -7.43
CA LYS A 300 4.21 -16.55 -7.30
C LYS A 300 4.76 -16.05 -5.97
N LEU A 301 5.59 -16.88 -5.32
CA LEU A 301 6.27 -16.56 -4.05
C LEU A 301 7.81 -16.50 -4.18
N ALA A 302 8.34 -16.82 -5.37
CA ALA A 302 9.70 -16.55 -5.87
C ALA A 302 10.90 -16.77 -4.90
N GLY A 303 10.82 -17.70 -3.93
CA GLY A 303 11.85 -17.87 -2.89
C GLY A 303 11.92 -16.75 -1.85
N LEU A 304 11.19 -15.65 -2.06
CA LEU A 304 11.10 -14.48 -1.18
C LEU A 304 10.48 -14.84 0.17
N SER A 305 9.59 -15.84 0.21
CA SER A 305 9.06 -16.39 1.47
C SER A 305 10.17 -16.90 2.38
N ASP A 306 11.15 -17.62 1.83
CA ASP A 306 12.20 -18.28 2.60
C ASP A 306 13.26 -17.26 3.04
N LEU A 307 13.51 -16.23 2.22
CA LEU A 307 14.31 -15.06 2.60
C LEU A 307 13.63 -14.27 3.74
N ALA A 308 12.33 -14.01 3.64
CA ALA A 308 11.58 -13.33 4.70
C ALA A 308 11.62 -14.12 6.03
N ASP A 309 11.50 -15.45 6.00
CA ASP A 309 11.65 -16.29 7.19
C ASP A 309 13.08 -16.24 7.75
N THR A 310 14.09 -16.32 6.88
CA THR A 310 15.52 -16.27 7.23
C THR A 310 15.87 -14.97 7.96
N TYR A 311 15.41 -13.83 7.46
CA TYR A 311 15.67 -12.51 8.03
C TYR A 311 14.62 -12.06 9.06
N LYS A 312 13.63 -12.91 9.39
CA LYS A 312 12.52 -12.62 10.32
C LYS A 312 11.82 -11.30 9.95
N LEU A 313 11.29 -11.27 8.73
CA LEU A 313 10.50 -10.18 8.17
C LEU A 313 9.04 -10.61 8.03
N VAL A 314 8.13 -9.67 8.32
CA VAL A 314 6.71 -9.87 8.05
C VAL A 314 6.49 -9.95 6.54
N LYS A 315 5.70 -10.94 6.11
CA LYS A 315 5.37 -11.17 4.70
C LYS A 315 4.10 -10.39 4.35
N LEU A 316 4.23 -9.35 3.51
CA LEU A 316 3.11 -8.54 3.02
C LEU A 316 2.88 -8.77 1.52
N GLY A 317 1.95 -8.02 0.94
CA GLY A 317 1.79 -7.88 -0.50
C GLY A 317 0.57 -7.03 -0.83
N GLY A 318 0.75 -6.09 -1.75
CA GLY A 318 -0.33 -5.38 -2.43
C GLY A 318 -0.30 -5.57 -3.94
N SER A 319 -1.29 -5.00 -4.62
CA SER A 319 -1.45 -5.16 -6.07
C SER A 319 -0.51 -4.28 -6.91
N ASP A 320 0.10 -3.25 -6.31
CA ASP A 320 0.86 -2.19 -7.01
C ASP A 320 -0.01 -1.51 -8.08
N TYR A 321 -1.27 -1.25 -7.72
CA TYR A 321 -2.30 -0.77 -8.65
C TYR A 321 -2.14 0.71 -8.96
N HIS A 322 -2.06 1.04 -10.25
CA HIS A 322 -2.06 2.41 -10.76
C HIS A 322 -3.33 2.76 -11.55
N GLY A 323 -4.20 1.80 -11.89
CA GLY A 323 -5.44 2.03 -12.64
C GLY A 323 -5.25 2.14 -14.16
N ARG A 324 -4.26 1.43 -14.71
CA ARG A 324 -3.88 1.44 -16.12
C ARG A 324 -4.96 0.79 -16.98
N SER A 325 -5.58 1.55 -17.87
CA SER A 325 -6.57 1.02 -18.83
C SER A 325 -5.89 0.09 -19.86
N GLY A 326 -6.60 -0.97 -20.29
CA GLY A 326 -6.14 -1.85 -21.39
C GLY A 326 -5.56 -3.22 -21.01
N GLN A 327 -5.75 -3.71 -19.78
CA GLN A 327 -5.47 -5.10 -19.34
C GLN A 327 -4.01 -5.61 -19.44
N VAL A 328 -3.10 -5.18 -18.55
CA VAL A 328 -2.07 -6.05 -17.92
C VAL A 328 -1.69 -5.50 -16.53
N GLU A 329 -2.67 -5.33 -15.64
CA GLU A 329 -2.43 -4.87 -14.26
C GLU A 329 -3.25 -5.68 -13.25
N SER A 330 -2.70 -5.87 -12.06
CA SER A 330 -3.36 -6.48 -10.91
C SER A 330 -4.36 -5.49 -10.31
N ASP A 331 -5.62 -5.88 -10.16
CA ASP A 331 -6.65 -4.99 -9.61
C ASP A 331 -6.57 -4.90 -8.08
N LEU A 332 -7.14 -3.84 -7.48
CA LEU A 332 -7.11 -3.63 -6.02
C LEU A 332 -7.70 -4.83 -5.27
N GLY A 333 -7.00 -5.32 -4.23
CA GLY A 333 -7.42 -6.48 -3.43
C GLY A 333 -7.26 -7.84 -4.13
N SER A 334 -6.55 -7.90 -5.25
CA SER A 334 -6.30 -9.16 -5.99
C SER A 334 -5.23 -10.07 -5.36
N VAL A 335 -4.45 -9.57 -4.38
CA VAL A 335 -3.45 -10.36 -3.66
C VAL A 335 -4.13 -11.24 -2.61
N ASP A 336 -3.90 -12.55 -2.69
CA ASP A 336 -4.48 -13.54 -1.76
C ASP A 336 -3.76 -13.57 -0.40
N LEU A 337 -3.76 -12.45 0.34
CA LEU A 337 -3.01 -12.29 1.58
C LEU A 337 -3.58 -13.17 2.72
N PRO A 338 -2.82 -14.09 3.33
CA PRO A 338 -3.31 -14.93 4.42
C PRO A 338 -3.59 -14.13 5.69
N VAL A 339 -4.63 -14.51 6.44
CA VAL A 339 -5.01 -13.78 7.66
C VAL A 339 -3.92 -13.78 8.74
N LEU A 340 -3.11 -14.85 8.80
CA LEU A 340 -1.93 -14.92 9.67
C LEU A 340 -0.84 -13.90 9.29
N ALA A 341 -0.70 -13.57 8.01
CA ALA A 341 0.27 -12.57 7.54
C ALA A 341 -0.14 -11.17 8.01
N VAL A 342 -1.43 -10.84 7.94
CA VAL A 342 -1.98 -9.58 8.48
C VAL A 342 -1.90 -9.57 10.02
N TYR A 343 -2.11 -10.69 10.69
CA TYR A 343 -1.99 -10.79 12.14
C TYR A 343 -0.55 -10.54 12.62
N GLU A 344 0.45 -11.14 11.98
CA GLU A 344 1.87 -10.87 12.27
C GLU A 344 2.27 -9.43 11.92
N PHE A 345 1.73 -8.86 10.84
CA PHE A 345 1.88 -7.44 10.55
C PHE A 345 1.36 -6.57 11.69
N LEU A 346 0.14 -6.81 12.18
CA LEU A 346 -0.45 -6.03 13.26
C LEU A 346 0.30 -6.19 14.59
N LYS A 347 0.86 -7.37 14.89
CA LYS A 347 1.70 -7.56 16.08
C LYS A 347 2.96 -6.68 16.06
N VAL A 348 3.50 -6.37 14.88
CA VAL A 348 4.64 -5.45 14.72
C VAL A 348 4.17 -3.99 14.63
N ALA A 349 3.11 -3.73 13.85
CA ALA A 349 2.65 -2.40 13.52
C ALA A 349 2.00 -1.67 14.70
N ARG A 350 1.15 -2.37 15.49
CA ARG A 350 0.39 -1.73 16.57
C ARG A 350 1.29 -1.09 17.62
N PRO A 351 2.31 -1.75 18.22
CA PRO A 351 3.17 -1.11 19.20
C PRO A 351 3.91 0.13 18.67
N ILE A 352 4.35 0.07 17.41
CA ILE A 352 5.02 1.20 16.71
C ILE A 352 4.06 2.38 16.59
N TRP A 353 2.86 2.15 16.05
CA TRP A 353 1.82 3.17 15.90
C TRP A 353 1.33 3.70 17.25
N CYS A 354 1.19 2.87 18.28
CA CYS A 354 0.88 3.29 19.65
C CYS A 354 1.92 4.28 20.17
N SER A 355 3.21 3.99 19.96
CA SER A 355 4.30 4.88 20.36
C SER A 355 4.28 6.21 19.60
N ALA A 356 4.07 6.16 18.28
CA ALA A 356 3.94 7.36 17.44
C ALA A 356 2.76 8.25 17.88
N ILE A 357 1.60 7.65 18.13
CA ILE A 357 0.40 8.35 18.61
C ILE A 357 0.65 9.02 19.96
N LYS A 358 1.37 8.37 20.89
CA LYS A 358 1.77 8.98 22.17
C LYS A 358 2.66 10.20 21.99
N GLU A 359 3.67 10.11 21.11
CA GLU A 359 4.60 11.20 20.83
C GLU A 359 3.86 12.40 20.20
N ILE A 360 3.07 12.15 19.17
CA ILE A 360 2.25 13.17 18.47
C ILE A 360 1.28 13.87 19.45
N LEU A 361 0.57 13.11 20.28
CA LEU A 361 -0.37 13.68 21.25
C LEU A 361 0.34 14.40 22.42
N SER A 362 1.56 13.99 22.77
CA SER A 362 2.38 14.69 23.77
C SER A 362 2.88 16.03 23.24
N ALA A 363 3.42 16.05 22.03
CA ALA A 363 3.83 17.29 21.35
C ALA A 363 2.65 18.25 21.14
N PHE A 364 1.46 17.74 20.80
CA PHE A 364 0.24 18.55 20.72
C PHE A 364 -0.24 19.07 22.09
N ALA A 365 -0.02 18.33 23.18
CA ALA A 365 -0.32 18.80 24.53
C ALA A 365 0.67 19.86 25.03
N GLU A 366 1.91 19.87 24.50
CA GLU A 366 2.93 20.89 24.78
C GLU A 366 2.71 22.16 23.93
N GLU A 367 2.37 22.01 22.63
CA GLU A 367 2.04 23.11 21.73
C GLU A 367 0.67 22.92 21.03
N PRO A 368 -0.45 23.22 21.72
CA PRO A 368 -1.80 23.05 21.19
C PRO A 368 -2.15 24.17 20.19
N SER A 369 -1.72 24.01 18.94
CA SER A 369 -1.99 24.94 17.84
C SER A 369 -3.01 24.40 16.83
N ALA A 370 -3.69 25.30 16.10
CA ALA A 370 -4.58 24.91 15.01
C ALA A 370 -3.83 24.13 13.91
N VAL A 371 -2.57 24.49 13.65
CA VAL A 371 -1.68 23.84 12.68
C VAL A 371 -1.34 22.42 13.14
N ASN A 372 -0.96 22.21 14.40
CA ASN A 372 -0.64 20.87 14.92
C ASN A 372 -1.89 19.99 14.98
N LYS A 373 -3.07 20.56 15.29
CA LYS A 373 -4.36 19.86 15.17
C LYS A 373 -4.66 19.44 13.72
N GLU A 374 -4.44 20.32 12.75
CA GLU A 374 -4.68 20.02 11.32
C GLU A 374 -3.80 18.87 10.82
N LYS A 375 -2.50 18.86 11.18
CA LYS A 375 -1.58 17.75 10.90
C LYS A 375 -2.11 16.40 11.40
N ILE A 376 -2.62 16.36 12.63
CA ILE A 376 -3.15 15.13 13.27
C ILE A 376 -4.41 14.63 12.54
N VAL A 377 -5.38 15.51 12.31
CA VAL A 377 -6.68 15.09 11.71
C VAL A 377 -6.56 14.73 10.22
N ARG A 378 -5.49 15.16 9.53
CA ARG A 378 -5.23 14.85 8.10
C ARG A 378 -5.16 13.35 7.80
N PHE A 379 -4.76 12.53 8.77
CA PHE A 379 -4.51 11.10 8.60
C PHE A 379 -5.59 10.21 9.24
N GLY A 380 -6.56 10.79 9.96
CA GLY A 380 -7.54 10.10 10.79
C GLY A 380 -8.98 10.28 10.32
N ILE A 381 -9.83 9.29 10.60
CA ILE A 381 -11.27 9.38 10.31
C ILE A 381 -11.95 10.21 11.40
N LEU A 382 -12.47 11.40 11.04
CA LEU A 382 -13.44 12.16 11.84
C LEU A 382 -14.79 11.39 11.88
N SER A 383 -14.88 10.40 12.77
CA SER A 383 -16.13 9.68 13.06
C SER A 383 -17.18 10.65 13.61
N ASN A 384 -18.42 10.50 13.14
CA ASN A 384 -19.49 11.48 13.39
C ASN A 384 -19.83 11.66 14.87
N LEU A 385 -19.26 12.70 15.50
CA LEU A 385 -19.98 13.44 16.54
C LEU A 385 -21.19 14.12 15.88
N LYS A 386 -22.32 13.41 15.86
CA LYS A 386 -23.62 13.94 15.42
C LYS A 386 -23.94 15.24 16.19
N GLY A 387 -23.68 16.38 15.56
CA GLY A 387 -23.97 17.71 16.10
C GLY A 387 -22.79 18.56 16.58
N CYS A 388 -21.52 18.10 16.53
CA CYS A 388 -20.38 18.93 16.93
C CYS A 388 -19.69 19.59 15.74
N SER A 389 -20.16 20.76 15.32
CA SER A 389 -19.58 21.56 14.23
C SER A 389 -18.33 22.36 14.64
N THR A 390 -17.91 22.30 15.91
CA THR A 390 -16.70 22.95 16.42
C THR A 390 -16.01 22.08 17.48
N MET A 391 -14.95 21.37 17.09
CA MET A 391 -14.05 20.68 18.02
C MET A 391 -13.32 21.71 18.89
N SER A 392 -13.86 22.02 20.07
CA SER A 392 -13.45 23.14 20.93
C SER A 392 -12.53 22.75 22.09
N SER A 393 -12.18 21.47 22.25
CA SER A 393 -11.30 20.99 23.31
C SER A 393 -10.16 20.11 22.78
N GLY A 394 -9.04 20.08 23.52
CA GLY A 394 -7.94 19.13 23.26
C GLY A 394 -8.37 17.67 23.47
N LYS A 395 -9.31 17.44 24.39
CA LYS A 395 -9.91 16.13 24.69
C LYS A 395 -10.57 15.50 23.46
N ASP A 396 -11.25 16.29 22.62
CA ASP A 396 -11.91 15.77 21.42
C ASP A 396 -10.90 15.19 20.41
N VAL A 397 -9.76 15.88 20.22
CA VAL A 397 -8.66 15.42 19.35
C VAL A 397 -8.03 14.15 19.91
N PHE A 398 -7.87 14.09 21.23
CA PHE A 398 -7.36 12.90 21.92
C PHE A 398 -8.28 11.68 21.73
N ASP A 399 -9.56 11.80 22.07
CA ASP A 399 -10.52 10.68 21.96
C ASP A 399 -10.69 10.24 20.48
N LEU A 400 -10.59 11.15 19.50
CA LEU A 400 -10.53 10.84 18.05
C LEU A 400 -9.32 9.97 17.68
N CYS A 401 -8.12 10.33 18.14
CA CYS A 401 -6.88 9.62 17.80
C CYS A 401 -6.89 8.18 18.35
N LEU A 402 -7.38 8.02 19.59
CA LEU A 402 -7.43 6.73 20.27
C LEU A 402 -8.58 5.84 19.78
N SER A 403 -9.74 6.43 19.45
CA SER A 403 -10.96 5.67 19.14
C SER A 403 -10.90 4.83 17.87
N SER A 404 -10.08 5.22 16.90
CA SER A 404 -10.10 4.64 15.55
C SER A 404 -9.19 3.41 15.37
N TRP A 405 -8.11 3.26 16.14
CA TRP A 405 -7.07 2.24 15.90
C TRP A 405 -6.67 1.40 17.12
N LEU A 406 -6.82 1.90 18.35
CA LEU A 406 -6.39 1.24 19.58
C LEU A 406 -7.46 0.32 20.19
N THR A 407 -7.08 -0.79 20.82
CA THR A 407 -7.96 -1.60 21.68
C THR A 407 -8.25 -0.86 22.98
N SER A 408 -9.31 -1.23 23.72
CA SER A 408 -9.60 -0.62 25.02
C SER A 408 -8.41 -0.70 25.98
N GLU A 409 -7.71 -1.84 26.01
CA GLU A 409 -6.52 -2.07 26.84
C GLU A 409 -5.37 -1.10 26.51
N GLU A 410 -5.09 -0.86 25.23
CA GLU A 410 -4.05 0.10 24.81
C GLU A 410 -4.45 1.55 25.13
N ARG A 411 -5.74 1.89 25.13
CA ARG A 411 -6.26 3.23 25.49
C ARG A 411 -6.16 3.54 26.98
N GLU A 412 -6.14 2.52 27.82
CA GLU A 412 -6.09 2.62 29.30
C GLU A 412 -4.65 2.65 29.85
N ALA A 413 -3.63 2.64 28.98
CA ALA A 413 -2.24 2.78 29.41
C ALA A 413 -2.01 4.11 30.16
N ALA A 414 -1.35 4.06 31.32
CA ALA A 414 -1.20 5.21 32.23
C ALA A 414 -0.59 6.48 31.59
N GLU A 415 0.26 6.32 30.57
CA GLU A 415 0.82 7.42 29.78
C GLU A 415 -0.25 8.18 28.98
N PHE A 416 -1.24 7.49 28.42
CA PHE A 416 -2.38 8.14 27.75
C PHE A 416 -3.23 8.90 28.75
N GLU A 417 -3.42 8.41 29.97
CA GLU A 417 -4.17 9.15 30.99
C GLU A 417 -3.47 10.45 31.41
N ALA A 418 -2.14 10.43 31.52
CA ALA A 418 -1.36 11.65 31.77
C ALA A 418 -1.49 12.70 30.63
N ILE A 419 -1.60 12.26 29.38
CA ILE A 419 -1.87 13.13 28.22
C ILE A 419 -3.33 13.62 28.23
N ARG A 420 -4.30 12.73 28.53
CA ARG A 420 -5.73 13.03 28.64
C ARG A 420 -5.98 14.15 29.63
N VAL A 421 -5.37 14.09 30.82
CA VAL A 421 -5.51 15.11 31.86
C VAL A 421 -5.03 16.47 31.36
N ARG A 422 -3.84 16.56 30.73
CA ARG A 422 -3.32 17.82 30.16
C ARG A 422 -4.27 18.39 29.11
N LEU A 423 -4.67 17.58 28.13
CA LEU A 423 -5.55 18.01 27.02
C LEU A 423 -6.99 18.33 27.46
N SER A 424 -7.46 17.78 28.58
CA SER A 424 -8.76 18.12 29.19
C SER A 424 -8.80 19.54 29.77
N GLN A 425 -7.63 20.13 30.05
CA GLN A 425 -7.48 21.51 30.54
C GLN A 425 -7.30 22.51 29.38
N THR A 426 -7.24 22.04 28.12
CA THR A 426 -6.97 22.87 26.94
C THR A 426 -8.25 23.22 26.17
N VAL A 427 -8.56 24.52 26.09
CA VAL A 427 -9.67 25.06 25.27
C VAL A 427 -9.14 25.57 23.93
N ILE A 428 -9.70 25.07 22.83
CA ILE A 428 -9.33 25.44 21.46
C ILE A 428 -10.33 26.49 20.94
N SER A 429 -10.04 27.76 21.25
CA SER A 429 -10.75 28.92 20.72
C SER A 429 -10.32 29.23 19.28
N GLY A 430 -11.26 29.54 18.40
CA GLY A 430 -10.99 29.73 16.96
C GLY A 430 -10.23 31.00 16.59
N ARG A 431 -10.04 31.94 17.53
CA ARG A 431 -9.25 33.19 17.42
C ARG A 431 -8.74 33.56 18.81
N GLU A 432 -7.41 33.59 18.96
CA GLU A 432 -6.66 33.91 20.19
C GLU A 432 -6.87 32.95 21.39
N PHE A 433 -5.77 32.66 22.09
CA PHE A 433 -5.70 31.71 23.20
C PHE A 433 -5.58 32.44 24.55
N GLN A 434 -6.26 31.93 25.58
CA GLN A 434 -5.93 32.21 26.98
C GLN A 434 -5.75 30.89 27.73
N MET A 435 -4.59 30.71 28.37
CA MET A 435 -4.42 29.68 29.40
C MET A 435 -5.08 30.15 30.69
N THR A 436 -6.21 29.56 31.05
CA THR A 436 -6.70 29.62 32.44
C THR A 436 -5.85 28.67 33.29
N VAL A 437 -4.80 29.21 33.89
CA VAL A 437 -4.10 28.54 35.00
C VAL A 437 -5.08 28.47 36.18
N VAL A 438 -5.73 27.32 36.35
CA VAL A 438 -6.52 27.03 37.53
C VAL A 438 -5.56 26.59 38.63
N SER A 439 -5.10 27.55 39.42
CA SER A 439 -4.43 27.27 40.70
C SER A 439 -5.46 26.76 41.71
N GLY A 440 -5.28 25.51 42.16
CA GLY A 440 -6.07 24.87 43.21
C GLY A 440 -5.29 23.72 43.82
#